data_AF-A0A1F5SVZ7-F1
#
_entry.id   AF-A0A1F5SVZ7-F1
#
_cell.length_a   1.000
_cell.length_b   1.000
_cell.length_c   1.000
_cell.angle_alpha   90.00
_cell.angle_beta   90.00
_cell.angle_gamma   90.00
#
_symmetry.space_group_name_H-M   'P 1'
#
loop_
_entity.id
_entity.type
_entity.pdbx_description
1 polymer ?
#
loop_
_entity_poly.entity_id
_entity_poly.type
_entity_poly.pdbx_seq_one_letter_code
_entity_poly.pdbx_strand_id
1 'polypeptide(L)'
;MNNLSRREFLGLSFKAAILMLGLGFPKKLLALTNLDGYKIEEHLWGYGIDVDKCIGCGRCVNACKVENKVPDDPFFFRTWVERYTEKKNDKVEVDSPNGGKDGFADIKDKKELIKSFFVPKMCNHCENPPCVQVCPVGATYKSKDGVVLVDPSYCIGCRYCIQACPYGARYLHPEKRVADKCTLCYHRITKGLQPACVEACPTQTRVFGNLKAAQSPISRFIRAKKILVLKPDLGTRPKIFYSGIDKEVR
;
A
#
# COMPACT_ATOMS: atom_id res chain seq x y z
N MET A 1 -12.99 56.27 5.29
CA MET A 1 -12.65 55.07 4.49
C MET A 1 -12.51 55.54 3.05
N ASN A 2 -11.29 55.56 2.49
CA ASN A 2 -11.05 56.10 1.16
C ASN A 2 -11.62 55.17 0.09
N ASN A 3 -12.58 55.67 -0.69
CA ASN A 3 -13.15 54.96 -1.84
C ASN A 3 -12.13 54.93 -2.98
N LEU A 4 -11.32 53.88 -3.03
CA LEU A 4 -10.45 53.60 -4.16
C LEU A 4 -11.29 53.25 -5.38
N SER A 5 -11.03 53.93 -6.50
CA SER A 5 -11.69 53.64 -7.77
C SER A 5 -11.26 52.27 -8.30
N ARG A 6 -12.11 51.64 -9.11
CA ARG A 6 -11.85 50.33 -9.74
C ARG A 6 -10.52 50.30 -10.51
N ARG A 7 -10.14 51.43 -11.10
CA ARG A 7 -8.91 51.58 -11.89
C ARG A 7 -7.66 51.66 -11.00
N GLU A 8 -7.77 52.30 -9.84
CA GLU A 8 -6.71 52.34 -8.83
C GLU A 8 -6.52 50.98 -8.17
N PHE A 9 -7.61 50.26 -7.88
CA PHE A 9 -7.57 48.90 -7.33
C PHE A 9 -6.90 47.92 -8.31
N LEU A 10 -7.24 47.97 -9.59
CA LEU A 10 -6.61 47.13 -10.62
C LEU A 10 -5.14 47.49 -10.82
N GLY A 11 -4.78 48.77 -10.77
CA GLY A 11 -3.40 49.23 -10.84
C GLY A 11 -2.55 48.76 -9.64
N LEU A 12 -3.11 48.81 -8.42
CA LEU A 12 -2.48 48.28 -7.21
C LEU A 12 -2.31 46.76 -7.26
N SER A 13 -3.33 46.05 -7.75
CA SER A 13 -3.32 44.59 -7.91
C SER A 13 -2.27 44.12 -8.92
N PHE A 14 -2.12 44.85 -10.04
CA PHE A 14 -1.14 44.54 -11.07
C PHE A 14 0.30 44.82 -10.61
N LYS A 15 0.52 45.91 -9.87
CA LYS A 15 1.83 46.20 -9.24
C LYS A 15 2.20 45.17 -8.17
N ALA A 16 1.24 44.70 -7.38
CA ALA A 16 1.46 43.62 -6.41
C ALA A 16 1.79 42.27 -7.08
N ALA A 17 1.14 41.94 -8.21
CA ALA A 17 1.42 40.74 -8.97
C ALA A 17 2.82 40.73 -9.61
N ILE A 18 3.30 41.88 -10.10
CA ILE A 18 4.66 42.03 -10.64
C ILE A 18 5.71 41.93 -9.51
N LEU A 19 5.43 42.49 -8.34
CA LEU A 19 6.32 42.37 -7.17
C LEU A 19 6.44 40.91 -6.70
N MET A 20 5.35 40.13 -6.79
CA MET A 20 5.33 38.70 -6.47
C MET A 20 6.03 37.82 -7.52
N LEU A 21 6.14 38.28 -8.77
CA LEU A 21 6.93 37.61 -9.81
C LEU A 21 8.44 37.85 -9.67
N GLY A 22 8.85 38.99 -9.09
CA GLY A 22 10.25 39.31 -8.79
C GLY A 22 10.81 38.60 -7.56
N LEU A 23 9.94 38.18 -6.64
CA LEU A 23 10.29 37.30 -5.54
C LEU A 23 10.29 35.86 -6.06
N GLY A 24 11.42 35.49 -6.70
CA GLY A 24 11.61 34.14 -7.24
C GLY A 24 11.07 33.08 -6.28
N PHE A 25 10.27 32.15 -6.83
CA PHE A 25 9.70 31.03 -6.09
C PHE A 25 10.77 30.43 -5.17
N PRO A 26 10.50 30.27 -3.87
CA PRO A 26 11.50 29.76 -2.95
C PRO A 26 11.93 28.38 -3.46
N LYS A 27 13.21 28.24 -3.85
CA LYS A 27 13.82 26.97 -4.29
C LYS A 27 13.56 25.82 -3.31
N LYS A 28 13.19 26.13 -2.05
CA LYS A 28 12.74 25.16 -1.03
C LYS A 28 11.48 24.38 -1.42
N LEU A 29 10.59 24.90 -2.27
CA LEU A 29 9.44 24.11 -2.73
C LEU A 29 9.85 23.01 -3.72
N LEU A 30 10.95 23.22 -4.45
CA LEU A 30 11.56 22.20 -5.31
C LEU A 30 12.36 21.16 -4.52
N ALA A 31 12.71 21.43 -3.26
CA ALA A 31 13.55 20.54 -2.46
C ALA A 31 12.79 19.30 -1.93
N LEU A 32 11.48 19.22 -2.09
CA LEU A 32 10.69 18.01 -1.79
C LEU A 32 10.81 16.92 -2.87
N THR A 33 11.45 17.20 -4.01
CA THR A 33 11.53 16.24 -5.13
C THR A 33 12.84 15.46 -5.21
N ASN A 34 13.85 15.79 -4.40
CA ASN A 34 15.12 15.06 -4.36
C ASN A 34 15.27 14.38 -3.00
N LEU A 35 14.54 13.27 -2.82
CA LEU A 35 15.00 12.22 -1.91
C LEU A 35 16.35 11.76 -2.46
N ASP A 36 17.47 12.12 -1.85
CA ASP A 36 18.86 11.69 -2.17
C ASP A 36 19.03 10.81 -3.43
N GLY A 37 19.04 11.41 -4.62
CA GLY A 37 19.27 10.71 -5.90
C GLY A 37 18.12 9.85 -6.45
N TYR A 38 16.99 9.74 -5.75
CA TYR A 38 15.80 9.03 -6.19
C TYR A 38 14.96 9.86 -7.16
N LYS A 39 14.91 9.41 -8.42
CA LYS A 39 14.10 10.04 -9.46
C LYS A 39 12.70 9.44 -9.52
N ILE A 40 11.76 10.08 -8.83
CA ILE A 40 10.38 9.59 -8.70
C ILE A 40 9.69 9.34 -10.06
N GLU A 41 9.96 10.17 -11.06
CA GLU A 41 9.32 10.07 -12.38
C GLU A 41 9.79 8.85 -13.20
N GLU A 42 10.94 8.27 -12.87
CA GLU A 42 11.46 7.06 -13.52
C GLU A 42 10.80 5.77 -12.97
N HIS A 43 9.95 5.90 -11.93
CA HIS A 43 9.39 4.76 -11.21
C HIS A 43 7.87 4.68 -11.32
N LEU A 44 7.37 3.44 -11.36
CA LEU A 44 6.00 3.09 -11.04
C LEU A 44 6.05 1.77 -10.27
N TRP A 45 5.91 1.79 -8.95
CA TRP A 45 6.10 0.58 -8.16
C TRP A 45 4.94 -0.39 -8.29
N GLY A 46 5.27 -1.67 -8.45
CA GLY A 46 4.32 -2.78 -8.50
C GLY A 46 4.75 -3.91 -7.59
N TYR A 47 3.77 -4.74 -7.23
CA TYR A 47 3.97 -5.86 -6.32
C TYR A 47 3.20 -7.08 -6.83
N GLY A 48 3.80 -8.26 -6.71
CA GLY A 48 3.27 -9.55 -7.11
C GLY A 48 3.28 -10.52 -5.93
N ILE A 49 2.28 -11.39 -5.86
CA ILE A 49 2.14 -12.45 -4.88
C ILE A 49 1.84 -13.75 -5.62
N ASP A 50 2.81 -14.68 -5.61
CA ASP A 50 2.69 -16.02 -6.19
C ASP A 50 2.18 -16.99 -5.12
N VAL A 51 0.86 -17.12 -5.00
CA VAL A 51 0.20 -17.84 -3.90
C VAL A 51 0.61 -19.31 -3.84
N ASP A 52 0.88 -19.93 -4.99
CA ASP A 52 1.35 -21.32 -5.08
C ASP A 52 2.67 -21.57 -4.33
N LYS A 53 3.48 -20.52 -4.10
CA LYS A 53 4.75 -20.62 -3.37
C LYS A 53 4.62 -20.33 -1.88
N CYS A 54 3.45 -19.88 -1.41
CA CYS A 54 3.29 -19.47 -0.03
C CYS A 54 3.14 -20.69 0.89
N ILE A 55 4.02 -20.80 1.87
CA ILE A 55 4.03 -21.88 2.86
C ILE A 55 3.48 -21.45 4.23
N GLY A 56 2.86 -20.27 4.33
CA GLY A 56 2.25 -19.80 5.59
C GLY A 56 3.22 -19.50 6.73
N CYS A 57 4.52 -19.33 6.48
CA CYS A 57 5.54 -19.27 7.54
C CYS A 57 5.60 -17.97 8.37
N GLY A 58 4.73 -16.98 8.14
CA GLY A 58 4.67 -15.73 8.92
C GLY A 58 5.87 -14.76 8.84
N ARG A 59 7.01 -15.16 8.27
CA ARG A 59 8.25 -14.34 8.20
C ARG A 59 8.05 -12.95 7.60
N CYS A 60 7.21 -12.84 6.58
CA CYS A 60 6.89 -11.56 5.96
C CYS A 60 6.12 -10.60 6.88
N VAL A 61 5.29 -11.14 7.79
CA VAL A 61 4.57 -10.38 8.81
C VAL A 61 5.56 -9.87 9.85
N ASN A 62 6.40 -10.78 10.39
CA ASN A 62 7.45 -10.45 11.35
C ASN A 62 8.41 -9.38 10.83
N ALA A 63 8.98 -9.59 9.64
CA ALA A 63 9.91 -8.64 9.04
C ALA A 63 9.25 -7.25 8.83
N CYS A 64 7.99 -7.23 8.43
CA CYS A 64 7.26 -5.98 8.28
C CYS A 64 7.05 -5.27 9.62
N LYS A 65 6.74 -6.01 10.70
CA LYS A 65 6.57 -5.43 12.04
C LYS A 65 7.88 -4.81 12.53
N VAL A 66 8.98 -5.55 12.46
CA VAL A 66 10.31 -5.09 12.89
C VAL A 66 10.76 -3.88 12.09
N GLU A 67 10.78 -3.98 10.76
CA GLU A 67 11.28 -2.90 9.88
C GLU A 67 10.52 -1.59 10.06
N ASN A 68 9.21 -1.68 10.25
CA ASN A 68 8.33 -0.50 10.25
C ASN A 68 7.88 -0.09 11.66
N LYS A 69 8.38 -0.75 12.70
CA LYS A 69 7.97 -0.54 14.10
C LYS A 69 6.45 -0.58 14.25
N VAL A 70 5.81 -1.58 13.64
CA VAL A 70 4.36 -1.82 13.78
C VAL A 70 4.13 -2.36 15.19
N PRO A 71 3.10 -1.90 15.93
CA PRO A 71 2.77 -2.45 17.24
C PRO A 71 2.68 -3.98 17.21
N ASP A 72 3.25 -4.62 18.23
CA ASP A 72 3.29 -6.08 18.23
C ASP A 72 1.96 -6.73 18.59
N ASP A 73 1.09 -5.98 19.29
CA ASP A 73 -0.24 -6.41 19.68
C ASP A 73 -1.04 -7.01 18.50
N PRO A 74 -1.97 -7.94 18.80
CA PRO A 74 -2.89 -8.47 17.80
C PRO A 74 -3.64 -7.33 17.07
N PHE A 75 -4.11 -7.63 15.85
CA PHE A 75 -4.89 -6.73 14.98
C PHE A 75 -4.14 -5.61 14.26
N PHE A 76 -2.87 -5.33 14.60
CA PHE A 76 -2.06 -4.33 13.90
C PHE A 76 -1.11 -4.99 12.90
N PHE A 77 -1.49 -4.93 11.62
CA PHE A 77 -0.71 -5.54 10.53
C PHE A 77 -0.65 -4.62 9.31
N ARG A 78 0.54 -4.52 8.71
CA ARG A 78 0.72 -3.96 7.37
C ARG A 78 0.65 -5.03 6.28
N THR A 79 0.85 -6.29 6.66
CA THR A 79 0.59 -7.48 5.85
C THR A 79 0.28 -8.66 6.77
N TRP A 80 -0.59 -9.56 6.33
CA TRP A 80 -0.97 -10.78 7.05
C TRP A 80 -1.06 -11.95 6.06
N VAL A 81 -1.21 -13.17 6.57
CA VAL A 81 -1.42 -14.37 5.76
C VAL A 81 -2.71 -15.03 6.21
N GLU A 82 -3.58 -15.32 5.25
CA GLU A 82 -4.79 -16.12 5.46
C GLU A 82 -4.56 -17.54 4.94
N ARG A 83 -5.05 -18.54 5.66
CA ARG A 83 -5.16 -19.92 5.16
C ARG A 83 -6.59 -20.16 4.71
N TYR A 84 -6.74 -20.63 3.49
CA TYR A 84 -8.01 -21.08 2.93
C TYR A 84 -7.99 -22.60 2.94
N THR A 85 -9.02 -23.20 3.55
CA THR A 85 -9.19 -24.64 3.66
C THR A 85 -10.51 -25.02 2.99
N GLU A 86 -10.42 -25.74 1.87
CA GLU A 86 -11.59 -26.22 1.13
C GLU A 86 -11.90 -27.66 1.53
N LYS A 87 -13.14 -27.91 1.99
CA LYS A 87 -13.62 -29.22 2.43
C LYS A 87 -14.54 -29.85 1.38
N LYS A 88 -14.71 -31.18 1.46
CA LYS A 88 -15.56 -31.99 0.56
C LYS A 88 -17.02 -31.56 0.47
N ASN A 89 -17.52 -30.82 1.46
CA ASN A 89 -18.88 -30.30 1.50
C ASN A 89 -19.01 -28.89 0.92
N ASP A 90 -18.09 -28.49 0.04
CA ASP A 90 -17.97 -27.16 -0.56
C ASP A 90 -17.83 -26.02 0.47
N LYS A 91 -17.52 -26.34 1.73
CA LYS A 91 -17.29 -25.34 2.77
C LYS A 91 -15.85 -24.86 2.70
N VAL A 92 -15.69 -23.55 2.58
CA VAL A 92 -14.40 -22.87 2.65
C VAL A 92 -14.26 -22.25 4.03
N GLU A 93 -13.22 -22.65 4.75
CA GLU A 93 -12.86 -22.06 6.04
C GLU A 93 -11.61 -21.19 5.87
N VAL A 94 -11.68 -19.97 6.39
CA VAL A 94 -10.57 -19.01 6.34
C VAL A 94 -10.11 -18.72 7.75
N ASP A 95 -8.82 -18.91 8.01
CA ASP A 95 -8.20 -18.59 9.29
C ASP A 95 -6.92 -17.76 9.12
N SER A 96 -6.61 -16.92 10.11
CA SER A 96 -5.45 -16.03 10.10
C SER A 96 -5.04 -15.72 11.56
N PRO A 97 -4.62 -16.72 12.34
CA PRO A 97 -4.30 -16.56 13.76
C PRO A 97 -3.17 -15.54 13.93
N ASN A 98 -3.44 -14.46 14.67
CA ASN A 98 -2.51 -13.34 14.84
C ASN A 98 -1.90 -12.83 13.50
N GLY A 99 -2.71 -12.76 12.44
CA GLY A 99 -2.26 -12.36 11.11
C GLY A 99 -1.35 -13.38 10.41
N GLY A 100 -1.28 -14.62 10.88
CA GLY A 100 -0.36 -15.66 10.42
C GLY A 100 1.08 -15.45 10.87
N LYS A 101 1.34 -14.54 11.82
CA LYS A 101 2.68 -14.18 12.30
C LYS A 101 3.42 -15.38 12.90
N ASP A 102 2.70 -16.18 13.67
CA ASP A 102 3.23 -17.29 14.47
C ASP A 102 3.02 -18.66 13.76
N GLY A 103 2.66 -18.63 12.48
CA GLY A 103 2.31 -19.81 11.71
C GLY A 103 0.87 -20.27 11.95
N PHE A 104 0.60 -21.52 11.58
CA PHE A 104 -0.74 -22.09 11.54
C PHE A 104 -0.74 -23.45 12.23
N ALA A 105 -1.74 -23.71 13.06
CA ALA A 105 -1.93 -25.02 13.66
C ALA A 105 -2.30 -26.06 12.59
N ASP A 106 -1.97 -27.32 12.84
CA ASP A 106 -2.34 -28.41 11.93
C ASP A 106 -3.86 -28.52 11.73
N ILE A 107 -4.25 -28.86 10.50
CA ILE A 107 -5.64 -29.13 10.15
C ILE A 107 -6.06 -30.43 10.83
N LYS A 108 -7.10 -30.38 11.67
CA LYS A 108 -7.62 -31.53 12.43
C LYS A 108 -8.29 -32.57 11.52
N ASP A 109 -9.16 -32.13 10.62
CA ASP A 109 -10.00 -33.01 9.79
C ASP A 109 -9.42 -33.25 8.39
N LYS A 110 -8.19 -33.79 8.31
CA LYS A 110 -7.50 -34.01 7.03
C LYS A 110 -8.26 -34.93 6.05
N LYS A 111 -9.18 -35.78 6.53
CA LYS A 111 -9.99 -36.67 5.69
C LYS A 111 -11.02 -35.93 4.83
N GLU A 112 -11.48 -34.78 5.31
CA GLU A 112 -12.46 -33.92 4.62
C GLU A 112 -11.79 -32.84 3.77
N LEU A 113 -10.46 -32.73 3.81
CA LEU A 113 -9.69 -31.72 3.10
C LEU A 113 -9.59 -32.05 1.60
N ILE A 114 -10.02 -31.13 0.75
CA ILE A 114 -9.73 -31.15 -0.69
C ILE A 114 -8.38 -30.49 -0.92
N LYS A 115 -8.24 -29.24 -0.48
CA LYS A 115 -7.00 -28.47 -0.59
C LYS A 115 -6.92 -27.41 0.49
N SER A 116 -5.69 -27.01 0.80
CA SER A 116 -5.39 -25.87 1.66
C SER A 116 -4.27 -25.06 1.04
N PHE A 117 -4.40 -23.74 1.06
CA PHE A 117 -3.39 -22.82 0.53
C PHE A 117 -3.36 -21.53 1.33
N PHE A 118 -2.26 -20.79 1.20
CA PHE A 118 -2.01 -19.57 1.97
C PHE A 118 -2.00 -18.34 1.08
N VAL A 119 -2.79 -17.33 1.42
CA VAL A 119 -2.89 -16.08 0.67
C VAL A 119 -2.36 -14.93 1.52
N PRO A 120 -1.17 -14.40 1.20
CA PRO A 120 -0.71 -13.16 1.79
C PRO A 120 -1.59 -11.97 1.35
N LYS A 121 -2.01 -11.14 2.30
CA LYS A 121 -2.81 -9.94 2.09
C LYS A 121 -2.08 -8.71 2.59
N MET A 122 -2.34 -7.57 1.96
CA MET A 122 -1.75 -6.27 2.28
C MET A 122 -2.53 -5.13 1.63
N CYS A 123 -2.12 -3.87 1.89
CA CYS A 123 -2.64 -2.71 1.18
C CYS A 123 -2.41 -2.85 -0.33
N ASN A 124 -3.47 -2.65 -1.11
CA ASN A 124 -3.45 -2.84 -2.55
C ASN A 124 -2.80 -1.70 -3.35
N HIS A 125 -2.41 -0.61 -2.68
CA HIS A 125 -1.87 0.62 -3.29
C HIS A 125 -2.63 1.02 -4.56
N CYS A 126 -3.96 1.05 -4.45
CA CYS A 126 -4.90 1.19 -5.56
C CYS A 126 -4.61 2.42 -6.43
N GLU A 127 -4.87 2.32 -7.73
CA GLU A 127 -4.75 3.44 -8.67
C GLU A 127 -5.88 4.46 -8.49
N ASN A 128 -7.09 3.98 -8.17
CA ASN A 128 -8.23 4.77 -7.72
C ASN A 128 -8.47 4.48 -6.22
N PRO A 129 -7.68 5.07 -5.30
CA PRO A 129 -7.76 4.75 -3.88
C PRO A 129 -8.93 5.47 -3.19
N PRO A 130 -10.03 4.78 -2.81
CA PRO A 130 -11.16 5.42 -2.11
C PRO A 130 -10.71 6.06 -0.79
N CYS A 131 -9.76 5.41 -0.11
CA CYS A 131 -9.14 5.90 1.11
C CYS A 131 -8.49 7.29 0.97
N VAL A 132 -7.98 7.67 -0.21
CA VAL A 132 -7.45 9.02 -0.48
C VAL A 132 -8.59 10.02 -0.64
N GLN A 133 -9.62 9.65 -1.41
CA GLN A 133 -10.76 10.53 -1.70
C GLN A 133 -11.53 10.96 -0.44
N VAL A 134 -11.64 10.08 0.56
CA VAL A 134 -12.38 10.34 1.79
C VAL A 134 -11.58 11.11 2.86
N CYS A 135 -10.32 11.47 2.60
CA CYS A 135 -9.49 12.12 3.60
C CYS A 135 -9.78 13.63 3.65
N PRO A 136 -10.40 14.16 4.73
CA PRO A 136 -10.84 15.55 4.76
C PRO A 136 -9.69 16.56 4.83
N VAL A 137 -8.51 16.11 5.27
CA VAL A 137 -7.32 16.95 5.51
C VAL A 137 -6.18 16.65 4.52
N GLY A 138 -6.42 15.79 3.52
CA GLY A 138 -5.40 15.43 2.52
C GLY A 138 -4.21 14.63 3.05
N ALA A 139 -4.28 14.10 4.28
CA ALA A 139 -3.18 13.36 4.91
C ALA A 139 -2.82 12.06 4.19
N THR A 140 -3.76 11.41 3.49
CA THR A 140 -3.43 10.25 2.65
C THR A 140 -3.48 10.65 1.19
N TYR A 141 -2.45 10.28 0.44
CA TYR A 141 -2.23 10.72 -0.93
C TYR A 141 -1.59 9.60 -1.76
N LYS A 142 -1.61 9.75 -3.09
CA LYS A 142 -0.90 8.87 -4.02
C LYS A 142 0.33 9.62 -4.53
N SER A 143 1.51 9.06 -4.32
CA SER A 143 2.76 9.59 -4.88
C SER A 143 2.82 9.38 -6.39
N LYS A 144 3.71 10.12 -7.08
CA LYS A 144 3.84 10.05 -8.55
C LYS A 144 4.37 8.71 -9.05
N ASP A 145 5.17 8.02 -8.25
CA ASP A 145 5.62 6.65 -8.49
C ASP A 145 4.57 5.58 -8.10
N GLY A 146 3.35 6.01 -7.78
CA GLY A 146 2.18 5.17 -7.64
C GLY A 146 1.92 4.61 -6.24
N VAL A 147 2.70 4.97 -5.23
CA VAL A 147 2.51 4.46 -3.87
C VAL A 147 1.46 5.29 -3.14
N VAL A 148 0.39 4.65 -2.65
CA VAL A 148 -0.51 5.31 -1.70
C VAL A 148 0.18 5.44 -0.35
N LEU A 149 0.26 6.64 0.23
CA LEU A 149 0.97 6.96 1.47
C LEU A 149 0.04 7.70 2.46
N VAL A 150 0.51 7.86 3.70
CA VAL A 150 -0.13 8.65 4.76
C VAL A 150 0.94 9.53 5.38
N ASP A 151 0.70 10.84 5.41
CA ASP A 151 1.47 11.79 6.18
C ASP A 151 0.95 11.83 7.62
N PRO A 152 1.74 11.37 8.61
CA PRO A 152 1.32 11.38 10.01
C PRO A 152 1.17 12.79 10.58
N SER A 153 1.85 13.80 10.02
CA SER A 153 1.78 15.18 10.53
C SER A 153 0.47 15.89 10.18
N TYR A 154 -0.17 15.50 9.07
CA TYR A 154 -1.49 16.02 8.66
C TYR A 154 -2.65 15.14 9.16
N CYS A 155 -2.39 13.88 9.52
CA CYS A 155 -3.43 12.93 9.84
C CYS A 155 -4.09 13.23 11.20
N ILE A 156 -5.36 13.65 11.18
CA ILE A 156 -6.16 13.93 12.38
C ILE A 156 -6.83 12.69 13.01
N GLY A 157 -6.57 11.48 12.51
CA GLY A 157 -7.08 10.25 13.12
C GLY A 157 -8.58 9.99 12.97
N CYS A 158 -9.27 10.66 12.03
CA CYS A 158 -10.72 10.58 11.82
C CYS A 158 -11.27 9.24 11.31
N ARG A 159 -10.40 8.29 10.95
CA ARG A 159 -10.73 6.90 10.56
C ARG A 159 -11.55 6.70 9.28
N TYR A 160 -11.97 7.74 8.57
CA TYR A 160 -12.71 7.57 7.30
C TYR A 160 -11.94 6.73 6.26
N CYS A 161 -10.64 6.95 6.13
CA CYS A 161 -9.82 6.16 5.22
C CYS A 161 -9.73 4.67 5.60
N ILE A 162 -9.94 4.32 6.88
CA ILE A 162 -9.97 2.94 7.36
C ILE A 162 -11.27 2.28 6.88
N GLN A 163 -12.41 2.93 7.13
CA GLN A 163 -13.73 2.43 6.71
C GLN A 163 -13.88 2.35 5.18
N ALA A 164 -13.30 3.30 4.45
CA ALA A 164 -13.35 3.31 2.99
C ALA A 164 -12.46 2.26 2.32
N CYS A 165 -11.60 1.55 3.05
CA CYS A 165 -10.70 0.55 2.48
C CYS A 165 -11.43 -0.79 2.33
N PRO A 166 -11.74 -1.27 1.10
CA PRO A 166 -12.51 -2.51 0.91
C PRO A 166 -11.71 -3.78 1.23
N TYR A 167 -10.43 -3.62 1.61
CA TYR A 167 -9.49 -4.70 1.90
C TYR A 167 -9.14 -4.80 3.38
N GLY A 168 -9.70 -3.95 4.25
CA GLY A 168 -9.33 -3.91 5.67
C GLY A 168 -7.85 -3.58 5.94
N ALA A 169 -7.13 -3.04 4.95
CA ALA A 169 -5.67 -2.92 4.99
C ALA A 169 -5.15 -1.65 5.70
N ARG A 170 -5.98 -1.03 6.55
CA ARG A 170 -5.67 0.20 7.30
C ARG A 170 -6.15 0.02 8.74
N TYR A 171 -5.42 0.57 9.69
CA TYR A 171 -5.80 0.60 11.10
C TYR A 171 -5.45 1.96 11.71
N LEU A 172 -6.00 2.26 12.89
CA LEU A 172 -5.58 3.43 13.67
C LEU A 172 -4.42 2.99 14.58
N HIS A 173 -3.26 3.62 14.44
CA HIS A 173 -2.13 3.34 15.30
C HIS A 173 -2.49 3.64 16.77
N PRO A 174 -2.28 2.70 17.70
CA PRO A 174 -2.75 2.83 19.09
C PRO A 174 -2.11 4.03 19.81
N GLU A 175 -0.79 4.20 19.66
CA GLU A 175 -0.06 5.30 20.29
C GLU A 175 -0.14 6.61 19.50
N LYS A 176 0.22 6.58 18.22
CA LYS A 176 0.32 7.80 17.38
C LYS A 176 -1.03 8.40 17.02
N ARG A 177 -2.14 7.66 17.18
CA ARG A 177 -3.50 8.09 16.81
C ARG A 177 -3.67 8.54 15.36
N VAL A 178 -2.82 8.04 14.46
CA VAL A 178 -2.87 8.28 13.02
C VAL A 178 -3.21 7.00 12.26
N ALA A 179 -3.74 7.12 11.04
CA ALA A 179 -3.99 5.96 10.20
C ALA A 179 -2.67 5.35 9.72
N ASP A 180 -2.54 4.04 9.80
CA ASP A 180 -1.37 3.28 9.37
C ASP A 180 -1.79 2.15 8.41
N LYS A 181 -0.86 1.76 7.53
CA LYS A 181 -0.98 0.73 6.49
C LYS A 181 0.39 0.41 5.89
N CYS A 182 0.46 -0.62 5.04
CA CYS A 182 1.65 -0.85 4.23
C CYS A 182 2.02 0.40 3.40
N THR A 183 3.32 0.68 3.33
CA THR A 183 3.91 1.77 2.56
C THR A 183 4.81 1.26 1.44
N LEU A 184 4.77 -0.04 1.12
CA LEU A 184 5.78 -0.75 0.31
C LEU A 184 7.22 -0.56 0.83
N CYS A 185 7.37 -0.30 2.13
CA CYS A 185 8.64 0.12 2.72
C CYS A 185 9.24 1.32 1.95
N TYR A 186 8.44 2.37 1.74
CA TYR A 186 8.83 3.55 0.94
C TYR A 186 10.23 4.08 1.29
N HIS A 187 10.56 4.09 2.59
CA HIS A 187 11.86 4.51 3.12
C HIS A 187 13.06 3.64 2.70
N ARG A 188 12.81 2.40 2.27
CA ARG A 188 13.80 1.46 1.70
C ARG A 188 13.88 1.58 0.19
N ILE A 189 12.74 1.54 -0.49
CA ILE A 189 12.71 1.44 -1.96
C ILE A 189 13.24 2.72 -2.63
N THR A 190 13.07 3.88 -1.99
CA THR A 190 13.66 5.15 -2.48
C THR A 190 15.18 5.18 -2.33
N LYS A 191 15.78 4.20 -1.62
CA LYS A 191 17.23 4.02 -1.48
C LYS A 191 17.75 2.82 -2.29
N GLY A 192 16.93 2.27 -3.19
CA GLY A 192 17.28 1.11 -4.01
C GLY A 192 17.22 -0.24 -3.29
N LEU A 193 16.72 -0.29 -2.06
CA LEU A 193 16.56 -1.53 -1.29
C LEU A 193 15.21 -2.21 -1.58
N GLN A 194 15.10 -3.49 -1.27
CA GLN A 194 13.83 -4.24 -1.41
C GLN A 194 12.96 -4.04 -0.16
N PRO A 195 11.62 -4.19 -0.26
CA PRO A 195 10.76 -4.21 0.92
C PRO A 195 11.14 -5.37 1.85
N ALA A 196 11.10 -5.14 3.17
CA ALA A 196 11.51 -6.15 4.15
C ALA A 196 10.72 -7.46 4.05
N CYS A 197 9.42 -7.39 3.71
CA CYS A 197 8.60 -8.59 3.51
C CYS A 197 8.98 -9.39 2.27
N VAL A 198 9.59 -8.77 1.25
CA VAL A 198 10.11 -9.42 0.04
C VAL A 198 11.43 -10.12 0.38
N GLU A 199 12.37 -9.40 1.01
CA GLU A 199 13.68 -9.96 1.42
C GLU A 199 13.53 -11.14 2.38
N ALA A 200 12.59 -11.07 3.33
CA ALA A 200 12.41 -12.10 4.34
C ALA A 200 11.66 -13.36 3.84
N CYS A 201 11.15 -13.37 2.60
CA CYS A 201 10.34 -14.46 2.09
C CYS A 201 11.21 -15.61 1.56
N PRO A 202 11.25 -16.78 2.22
CA PRO A 202 12.17 -17.86 1.85
C PRO A 202 11.82 -18.51 0.50
N THR A 203 10.54 -18.52 0.13
CA THR A 203 10.05 -19.13 -1.12
C THR A 203 9.91 -18.15 -2.27
N GLN A 204 10.30 -16.88 -2.08
CA GLN A 204 10.14 -15.83 -3.07
C GLN A 204 8.69 -15.72 -3.61
N THR A 205 7.72 -15.94 -2.72
CA THR A 205 6.27 -15.71 -2.97
C THR A 205 6.01 -14.27 -3.37
N ARG A 206 6.78 -13.34 -2.81
CA ARG A 206 6.59 -11.90 -2.95
C ARG A 206 7.54 -11.38 -4.02
N VAL A 207 7.00 -10.72 -5.04
CA VAL A 207 7.76 -10.15 -6.15
C VAL A 207 7.57 -8.64 -6.14
N PHE A 208 8.64 -7.87 -6.19
CA PHE A 208 8.57 -6.41 -6.18
C PHE A 208 9.46 -5.80 -7.26
N GLY A 209 9.07 -4.64 -7.78
CA GLY A 209 9.92 -3.88 -8.67
C GLY A 209 9.21 -2.74 -9.39
N ASN A 210 9.94 -2.09 -10.29
CA ASN A 210 9.44 -0.99 -11.11
C ASN A 210 8.68 -1.53 -12.33
N LEU A 211 7.41 -1.17 -12.49
CA LEU A 211 6.55 -1.55 -13.62
C LEU A 211 6.94 -0.86 -14.93
N LYS A 212 7.63 0.29 -14.88
CA LYS A 212 8.14 0.97 -16.10
C LYS A 212 9.30 0.21 -16.74
N ALA A 213 10.04 -0.58 -15.96
CA ALA A 213 11.17 -1.35 -16.45
C ALA A 213 10.74 -2.75 -16.91
N ALA A 214 10.88 -3.05 -18.21
CA ALA A 214 10.44 -4.31 -18.79
C ALA A 214 11.15 -5.55 -18.19
N GLN A 215 12.42 -5.41 -17.78
CA GLN A 215 13.23 -6.47 -17.18
C GLN A 215 13.01 -6.66 -15.67
N SER A 216 12.26 -5.74 -15.05
CA SER A 216 11.95 -5.78 -13.62
C SER A 216 11.30 -7.12 -13.22
N PRO A 217 11.58 -7.67 -12.02
CA PRO A 217 10.98 -8.92 -11.56
C PRO A 217 9.46 -8.92 -11.66
N ILE A 218 8.80 -7.81 -11.29
CA ILE A 218 7.33 -7.71 -11.36
C ILE A 218 6.82 -7.70 -12.81
N SER A 219 7.51 -7.03 -13.72
CA SER A 219 7.14 -6.97 -15.14
C SER A 219 7.25 -8.35 -15.79
N ARG A 220 8.28 -9.13 -15.44
CA ARG A 220 8.43 -10.52 -15.88
C ARG A 220 7.34 -11.41 -15.27
N PHE A 221 7.05 -11.25 -13.98
CA PHE A 221 6.00 -12.00 -13.29
C PHE A 221 4.62 -11.80 -13.94
N ILE A 222 4.24 -10.54 -14.23
CA ILE A 222 2.96 -10.22 -14.86
C ILE A 222 2.83 -10.82 -16.27
N ARG A 223 3.92 -10.84 -17.05
CA ARG A 223 3.92 -11.46 -18.39
C ARG A 223 3.89 -12.98 -18.35
N ALA A 224 4.50 -13.60 -17.35
CA ALA A 224 4.70 -15.04 -17.29
C ALA A 224 3.54 -15.81 -16.62
N LYS A 225 2.66 -15.11 -15.89
CA LYS A 225 1.62 -15.74 -15.06
C LYS A 225 0.24 -15.21 -15.41
N LYS A 226 -0.79 -16.01 -15.12
CA LYS A 226 -2.18 -15.52 -15.11
C LYS A 226 -2.37 -14.64 -13.88
N ILE A 227 -2.53 -13.34 -14.11
CA ILE A 227 -2.66 -12.35 -13.05
C ILE A 227 -4.12 -12.07 -12.74
N LEU A 228 -4.41 -11.99 -11.44
CA LEU A 228 -5.67 -11.57 -10.87
C LEU A 228 -5.41 -10.44 -9.85
N VAL A 229 -6.47 -9.71 -9.51
CA VAL A 229 -6.46 -8.69 -8.46
C VAL A 229 -7.66 -8.92 -7.55
N LEU A 230 -7.59 -8.41 -6.32
CA LEU A 230 -8.67 -8.56 -5.34
C LEU A 230 -9.78 -7.53 -5.59
N LYS A 231 -11.03 -7.99 -5.57
CA LYS A 231 -12.26 -7.20 -5.72
C LYS A 231 -12.23 -6.27 -6.94
N PRO A 232 -12.01 -6.82 -8.17
CA PRO A 232 -11.88 -6.02 -9.39
C PRO A 232 -13.16 -5.24 -9.72
N ASP A 233 -14.32 -5.74 -9.30
CA ASP A 233 -15.66 -5.17 -9.43
C ASP A 233 -15.82 -3.81 -8.74
N LEU A 234 -14.99 -3.51 -7.73
CA LEU A 234 -15.06 -2.24 -7.00
C LEU A 234 -14.38 -1.05 -7.70
N GLY A 235 -13.78 -1.25 -8.88
CA GLY A 235 -13.22 -0.15 -9.68
C GLY A 235 -12.00 0.57 -9.06
N THR A 236 -11.44 0.05 -7.96
CA THR A 236 -10.28 0.63 -7.27
C THR A 236 -8.98 0.51 -8.08
N ARG A 237 -8.93 -0.42 -9.04
CA ARG A 237 -7.75 -0.78 -9.85
C ARG A 237 -6.51 -1.06 -8.96
N PRO A 238 -6.49 -2.19 -8.22
CA PRO A 238 -5.37 -2.59 -7.36
C PRO A 238 -4.03 -2.71 -8.11
N LYS A 239 -2.93 -2.47 -7.40
CA LYS A 239 -1.55 -2.64 -7.92
C LYS A 239 -0.76 -3.74 -7.23
N ILE A 240 -1.46 -4.61 -6.51
CA ILE A 240 -0.93 -5.88 -6.02
C ILE A 240 -1.54 -6.98 -6.87
N PHE A 241 -0.68 -7.68 -7.58
CA PHE A 241 -1.02 -8.69 -8.57
C PHE A 241 -0.87 -10.07 -7.95
N TYR A 242 -1.88 -10.91 -8.09
CA TYR A 242 -1.90 -12.27 -7.55
C TYR A 242 -1.81 -13.29 -8.68
N SER A 243 -1.01 -14.34 -8.52
CA SER A 243 -1.10 -15.59 -9.29
C SER A 243 -1.46 -16.74 -8.37
N GLY A 244 -2.16 -17.75 -8.90
CA GLY A 244 -2.53 -18.94 -8.13
C GLY A 244 -3.64 -18.71 -7.09
N ILE A 245 -4.43 -17.64 -7.21
CA ILE A 245 -5.60 -17.44 -6.34
C ILE A 245 -6.85 -18.09 -6.92
N ASP A 246 -7.59 -18.78 -6.05
CA ASP A 246 -8.88 -19.38 -6.36
C ASP A 246 -10.03 -18.36 -6.34
N LYS A 247 -11.18 -18.78 -6.86
CA LYS A 247 -12.41 -17.95 -6.95
C LYS A 247 -12.84 -17.40 -5.58
N GLU A 248 -12.69 -18.18 -4.53
CA GLU A 248 -13.09 -17.86 -3.15
C GLU A 248 -12.32 -16.69 -2.54
N VAL A 249 -11.18 -16.35 -3.14
CA VAL A 249 -10.29 -15.27 -2.67
C VAL A 249 -10.62 -13.93 -3.36
N ARG A 250 -11.33 -13.98 -4.50
CA ARG A 250 -11.40 -12.90 -5.49
C ARG A 250 -12.28 -11.73 -5.07
#